data_AF-A0A7S0I5V0-F1
#
_entry.id   AF-A0A7S0I5V0-F1
#
_cell.length_a   1.000
_cell.length_b   1.000
_cell.length_c   1.000
_cell.angle_alpha   90.00
_cell.angle_beta   90.00
_cell.angle_gamma   90.00
#
_symmetry.space_group_name_H-M   'P 1'
#
loop_
_entity.id
_entity.type
_entity.pdbx_description
1 polymer ?
#
loop_
_entity_poly.entity_id
_entity_poly.type
_entity_poly.pdbx_seq_one_letter_code
_entity_poly.pdbx_strand_id
1 'polypeptide(L)'
;GAYLPPVFINEFWRPKDALTSINETVMELPLRLDFSCTTLMRWQLTAQMQQSLEMQSQMHGEASMEEIKRMLAETSPWLLGVTAFVSVLHTVFDVLAFKNDIAFWKNNKSMRGLSLNSMLLNLFFQTVIFLYLMDNDTSWMILFSSGMGLAIEVWKVKKAVKSASIEWPAGARL
;
A
#
# COMPACT_ATOMS: atom_id res chain seq x y z
N GLY A 1 24.02 26.75 33.91
CA GLY A 1 23.45 25.39 33.87
C GLY A 1 24.07 24.66 32.72
N ALA A 2 24.68 23.50 32.95
CA ALA A 2 25.35 22.73 31.90
C ALA A 2 24.28 22.12 30.97
N TYR A 3 24.28 22.49 29.70
CA TYR A 3 23.46 21.86 28.69
C TYR A 3 24.05 20.48 28.38
N LEU A 4 23.33 19.42 28.69
CA LEU A 4 23.72 18.06 28.29
C LEU A 4 23.48 17.92 26.77
N PRO A 5 24.41 17.29 26.04
CA PRO A 5 24.21 17.05 24.62
C PRO A 5 23.00 16.12 24.42
N PRO A 6 22.17 16.33 23.40
CA PRO A 6 21.05 15.45 23.10
C PRO A 6 21.58 14.05 22.78
N VAL A 7 21.11 13.06 23.54
CA VAL A 7 21.42 11.64 23.33
C VAL A 7 20.29 11.03 22.51
N PHE A 8 20.64 10.33 21.42
CA PHE A 8 19.68 9.68 20.53
C PHE A 8 20.04 8.21 20.36
N ILE A 9 19.07 7.33 20.60
CA ILE A 9 19.23 5.88 20.41
C ILE A 9 18.89 5.57 18.95
N ASN A 10 19.86 5.06 18.21
CA ASN A 10 19.67 4.70 16.80
C ASN A 10 19.19 3.25 16.70
N GLU A 11 17.88 3.09 16.48
CA GLU A 11 17.24 1.79 16.22
C GLU A 11 17.04 1.53 14.72
N PHE A 12 17.25 2.53 13.88
CA PHE A 12 16.95 2.46 12.44
C PHE A 12 17.78 1.39 11.72
N TRP A 13 19.09 1.37 11.95
CA TRP A 13 20.02 0.44 11.30
C TRP A 13 20.18 -0.90 12.06
N ARG A 14 19.29 -1.19 13.01
CA ARG A 14 19.32 -2.43 13.80
C ARG A 14 18.08 -3.26 13.48
N PRO A 15 18.15 -4.17 12.50
CA PRO A 15 17.06 -5.11 12.24
C PRO A 15 16.74 -5.90 13.50
N LYS A 16 15.46 -6.20 13.74
CA LYS A 16 15.06 -7.04 14.88
C LYS A 16 15.63 -8.46 14.79
N ASP A 17 15.88 -8.96 13.57
CA ASP A 17 16.54 -10.24 13.32
C ASP A 17 17.98 -10.31 13.86
N ALA A 18 18.65 -9.16 14.05
CA ALA A 18 19.97 -9.09 14.66
C ALA A 18 19.91 -9.03 16.20
N LEU A 19 18.71 -8.96 16.79
CA LEU A 19 18.50 -8.99 18.23
C LEU A 19 18.36 -10.44 18.71
N THR A 20 18.96 -10.74 19.85
CA THR A 20 18.77 -12.04 20.50
C THR A 20 17.42 -12.05 21.21
N SER A 21 16.59 -13.06 20.95
CA SER A 21 15.32 -13.23 21.67
C SER A 21 15.59 -13.52 23.15
N ILE A 22 14.90 -12.80 24.02
CA ILE A 22 14.99 -13.02 25.47
C ILE A 22 14.05 -14.18 25.82
N ASN A 23 14.58 -15.22 26.46
CA ASN A 23 13.84 -16.39 26.92
C ASN A 23 14.30 -16.78 28.34
N GLU A 24 13.54 -17.64 29.03
CA GLU A 24 13.81 -18.10 30.40
C GLU A 24 15.17 -18.82 30.55
N THR A 25 15.74 -19.30 29.45
CA THR A 25 17.07 -19.94 29.41
C THR A 25 18.24 -18.97 29.32
N VAL A 26 17.99 -17.69 29.06
CA VAL A 26 19.05 -16.68 28.84
C VAL A 26 19.18 -15.80 30.09
N MET A 27 20.14 -16.14 30.96
CA MET A 27 20.36 -15.44 32.24
C MET A 27 21.29 -14.23 32.15
N GLU A 28 22.14 -14.16 31.11
CA GLU A 28 23.13 -13.09 30.93
C GLU A 28 23.24 -12.71 29.45
N LEU A 29 23.27 -11.41 29.15
CA LEU A 29 23.42 -10.86 27.79
C LEU A 29 24.66 -9.96 27.70
N PRO A 30 25.53 -10.12 26.67
CA PRO A 30 26.64 -9.20 26.47
C PRO A 30 26.14 -7.84 25.98
N LEU A 31 26.14 -6.83 26.87
CA LEU A 31 25.79 -5.45 26.52
C LEU A 31 26.97 -4.76 25.81
N ARG A 32 26.84 -4.47 24.52
CA ARG A 32 27.78 -3.66 23.74
C ARG A 32 27.18 -2.28 23.52
N LEU A 33 27.84 -1.24 24.05
CA LEU A 33 27.44 0.16 23.87
C LEU A 33 28.46 0.86 22.98
N ASP A 34 28.03 1.26 21.79
CA ASP A 34 28.83 2.05 20.86
C ASP A 34 28.39 3.51 20.91
N PHE A 35 29.31 4.39 21.34
CA PHE A 35 29.08 5.83 21.36
C PHE A 35 29.74 6.45 20.14
N SER A 36 28.97 7.16 19.32
CA SER A 36 29.50 7.89 18.17
C SER A 36 28.93 9.30 18.10
N CYS A 37 29.78 10.28 17.80
CA CYS A 37 29.34 11.64 17.52
C CYS A 37 28.83 11.71 16.08
N THR A 38 27.57 12.10 15.89
CA THR A 38 26.98 12.30 14.56
C THR A 38 26.83 13.78 14.25
N THR A 39 26.80 14.14 12.97
CA THR A 39 26.53 15.50 12.52
C THR A 39 25.03 15.80 12.66
N LEU A 40 24.67 17.06 12.94
CA LEU A 40 23.28 17.50 13.07
C LEU A 40 22.41 17.09 11.86
N MET A 41 22.91 17.24 10.64
CA MET A 41 22.20 16.85 9.41
C MET A 41 21.89 15.34 9.37
N ARG A 42 22.87 14.50 9.73
CA ARG A 42 22.69 13.04 9.76
C ARG A 42 21.69 12.64 10.83
N TRP A 43 21.75 13.28 12.00
CA TRP A 43 20.78 13.07 13.07
C TRP A 43 19.37 13.46 12.63
N GLN A 44 19.18 14.65 12.06
CA GLN A 44 17.89 15.14 11.62
C GLN A 44 17.28 14.25 10.53
N LEU A 45 18.08 13.79 9.58
CA LEU A 45 17.65 12.83 8.55
C LEU A 45 17.20 11.51 9.18
N THR A 46 18.00 10.96 10.10
CA THR A 46 17.70 9.69 10.77
C THR A 46 16.45 9.80 11.63
N ALA A 47 16.28 10.90 12.36
CA ALA A 47 15.10 11.18 13.17
C ALA A 47 13.84 11.30 12.32
N GLN A 48 13.89 12.03 11.20
CA GLN A 48 12.75 12.11 10.26
C GLN A 48 12.42 10.77 9.63
N MET A 49 13.44 9.98 9.24
CA MET A 49 13.22 8.64 8.71
C MET A 49 12.55 7.76 9.76
N GLN A 50 13.05 7.73 11.00
CA GLN A 50 12.48 6.93 12.07
C GLN A 50 11.01 7.28 12.35
N GLN A 51 10.68 8.57 12.43
CA GLN A 51 9.29 9.03 12.56
C GLN A 51 8.42 8.63 11.37
N SER A 52 8.93 8.72 10.14
CA SER A 52 8.21 8.32 8.92
C SER A 52 7.93 6.81 8.90
N LEU A 53 8.89 6.00 9.35
CA LEU A 53 8.72 4.56 9.44
C LEU A 53 7.74 4.15 10.53
N GLU A 54 7.73 4.82 11.67
CA GLU A 54 6.76 4.59 12.74
C GLU A 54 5.33 4.96 12.31
N MET A 55 5.17 6.08 11.60
CA MET A 55 3.89 6.43 10.98
C MET A 55 3.47 5.39 9.93
N GLN A 56 4.42 4.90 9.12
CA GLN A 56 4.14 3.84 8.15
C GLN A 56 3.82 2.50 8.81
N SER A 57 4.45 2.12 9.92
CA SER A 57 4.12 0.87 10.61
C SER A 57 2.71 0.91 11.20
N GLN A 58 2.24 2.07 11.64
CA GLN A 58 0.85 2.24 12.07
C GLN A 58 -0.14 2.11 10.91
N MET A 59 0.23 2.56 9.71
CA MET A 59 -0.65 2.50 8.52
C MET A 59 -0.58 1.17 7.77
N HIS A 60 0.59 0.54 7.70
CA HIS A 60 0.87 -0.66 6.90
C HIS A 60 1.06 -1.94 7.73
N GLY A 61 1.06 -1.84 9.06
CA GLY A 61 1.33 -2.94 9.98
C GLY A 61 2.83 -3.14 10.20
N GLU A 62 3.19 -3.63 11.39
CA GLU A 62 4.60 -3.79 11.80
C GLU A 62 5.38 -4.78 10.92
N ALA A 63 4.74 -5.86 10.46
CA ALA A 63 5.37 -6.89 9.62
C ALA A 63 5.87 -6.33 8.27
N SER A 64 5.08 -5.47 7.63
CA SER A 64 5.47 -4.84 6.36
C SER A 64 6.67 -3.90 6.51
N MET A 65 6.76 -3.24 7.66
CA MET A 65 7.83 -2.30 7.97
C MET A 65 9.17 -3.02 8.22
N GLU A 66 9.13 -4.19 8.86
CA GLU A 66 10.32 -5.02 9.03
C GLU A 66 10.87 -5.51 7.69
N GLU A 67 9.99 -5.90 6.77
CA GLU A 67 10.37 -6.31 5.43
C GLU A 67 11.02 -5.16 4.63
N ILE A 68 10.49 -3.94 4.73
CA ILE A 68 11.10 -2.75 4.12
C ILE A 68 12.50 -2.47 4.68
N LYS A 69 12.68 -2.54 6.00
CA LYS A 69 13.99 -2.36 6.63
C LYS A 69 14.98 -3.42 6.16
N ARG A 70 14.53 -4.67 6.08
CA ARG A 70 15.33 -5.79 5.59
C ARG A 70 15.71 -5.62 4.12
N MET A 71 14.77 -5.25 3.25
CA MET A 71 15.04 -4.96 1.84
C MET A 71 16.09 -3.85 1.69
N LEU A 72 15.98 -2.76 2.46
CA LEU A 72 16.95 -1.65 2.44
C LEU A 72 18.36 -2.06 2.94
N ALA A 73 18.44 -2.94 3.94
CA ALA A 73 19.71 -3.37 4.51
C ALA A 73 20.41 -4.47 3.68
N GLU A 74 19.64 -5.39 3.09
CA GLU A 74 20.16 -6.59 2.42
C GLU A 74 20.24 -6.45 0.89
N THR A 75 19.45 -5.58 0.27
CA THR A 75 19.38 -5.48 -1.21
C THR A 75 20.38 -4.48 -1.76
N SER A 76 20.93 -4.76 -2.94
CA SER A 76 21.83 -3.80 -3.61
C SER A 76 21.11 -2.49 -3.97
N PRO A 77 21.72 -1.31 -3.75
CA PRO A 77 21.07 -0.02 -4.02
C PRO A 77 20.62 0.16 -5.47
N TRP A 78 21.33 -0.46 -6.42
CA TRP A 78 20.97 -0.40 -7.84
C TRP A 78 19.65 -1.12 -8.13
N LEU A 79 19.45 -2.32 -7.59
CA LEU A 79 18.21 -3.08 -7.79
C LEU A 79 17.02 -2.41 -7.13
N LEU A 80 17.21 -1.84 -5.92
CA LEU A 80 16.18 -1.05 -5.25
C LEU A 80 15.78 0.16 -6.07
N GLY A 81 16.75 0.88 -6.65
CA GLY A 81 16.49 2.04 -7.50
C GLY A 81 15.66 1.70 -8.75
N VAL A 82 16.01 0.62 -9.45
CA VAL A 82 15.24 0.16 -10.62
C VAL A 82 13.84 -0.28 -10.22
N THR A 83 13.70 -1.03 -9.12
CA THR A 83 12.40 -1.49 -8.62
C THR A 83 11.51 -0.30 -8.27
N ALA A 84 12.02 0.67 -7.52
CA ALA A 84 11.28 1.89 -7.18
C ALA A 84 10.85 2.67 -8.44
N PHE A 85 11.73 2.79 -9.44
CA PHE A 85 11.39 3.45 -10.70
C PHE A 85 10.27 2.75 -11.47
N VAL A 86 10.35 1.42 -11.59
CA VAL A 86 9.31 0.63 -12.25
C VAL A 86 7.99 0.71 -11.47
N SER A 87 8.01 0.66 -10.14
CA SER A 87 6.82 0.84 -9.30
C SER A 87 6.15 2.19 -9.49
N VAL A 88 6.94 3.27 -9.58
CA VAL A 88 6.40 4.62 -9.87
C VAL A 88 5.76 4.68 -11.25
N LEU A 89 6.43 4.15 -12.28
CA LEU A 89 5.86 4.11 -13.63
C LEU A 89 4.57 3.29 -13.70
N HIS A 90 4.53 2.13 -13.03
CA HIS A 90 3.33 1.30 -12.95
C HIS A 90 2.16 2.08 -12.32
N THR A 91 2.42 2.74 -11.19
CA THR A 91 1.44 3.58 -10.50
C THR A 91 0.91 4.71 -11.40
N VAL A 92 1.78 5.36 -12.18
CA VAL A 92 1.37 6.42 -13.13
C VAL A 92 0.48 5.85 -14.24
N PHE A 93 0.84 4.70 -14.82
CA PHE A 93 0.04 4.07 -15.86
C PHE A 93 -1.33 3.63 -15.34
N ASP A 94 -1.40 3.11 -14.12
CA ASP A 94 -2.67 2.74 -13.48
C ASP A 94 -3.56 3.96 -13.28
N VAL A 95 -3.04 5.06 -12.74
CA VAL A 95 -3.80 6.31 -12.56
C VAL A 95 -4.31 6.86 -13.90
N LEU A 96 -3.49 6.80 -14.95
CA LEU A 96 -3.90 7.22 -16.29
C LEU A 96 -4.99 6.31 -16.86
N ALA A 97 -4.87 4.99 -16.67
CA ALA A 97 -5.88 4.03 -17.09
C ALA A 97 -7.20 4.26 -16.35
N PHE A 98 -7.17 4.47 -15.02
CA PHE A 98 -8.35 4.81 -14.23
C PHE A 98 -8.98 6.12 -14.68
N LYS A 99 -8.18 7.16 -14.92
CA LYS A 99 -8.68 8.45 -15.42
C LYS A 99 -9.36 8.29 -16.77
N ASN A 100 -8.75 7.53 -17.68
CA ASN A 100 -9.31 7.26 -19.00
C ASN A 100 -10.62 6.48 -18.90
N ASP A 101 -10.66 5.44 -18.08
CA ASP A 101 -11.85 4.62 -17.87
C ASP A 101 -13.01 5.44 -17.27
N ILE A 102 -12.76 6.26 -16.25
CA ILE A 102 -13.78 7.17 -15.70
C ILE A 102 -14.27 8.17 -16.77
N ALA A 103 -13.36 8.73 -17.57
CA ALA A 103 -13.72 9.67 -18.64
C ALA A 103 -14.54 9.00 -19.74
N PHE A 104 -14.20 7.76 -20.10
CA PHE A 104 -14.95 6.92 -21.03
C PHE A 104 -16.37 6.69 -20.52
N TRP A 105 -16.52 6.19 -19.29
CA TRP A 105 -17.83 5.95 -18.70
C TRP A 105 -18.64 7.23 -18.47
N LYS A 106 -18.00 8.36 -18.19
CA LYS A 106 -18.68 9.65 -18.03
C LYS A 106 -19.28 10.15 -19.35
N ASN A 107 -18.53 10.08 -20.45
CA ASN A 107 -18.92 10.66 -21.74
C ASN A 107 -19.64 9.68 -22.69
N ASN A 108 -19.62 8.37 -22.42
CA ASN A 108 -20.22 7.40 -23.32
C ASN A 108 -21.76 7.47 -23.31
N LYS A 109 -22.37 7.57 -24.50
CA LYS A 109 -23.82 7.62 -24.73
C LYS A 109 -24.40 6.34 -25.34
N SER A 110 -23.55 5.44 -25.87
CA SER A 110 -23.95 4.18 -26.50
C SER A 110 -23.20 3.03 -25.86
N MET A 111 -23.91 2.07 -25.28
CA MET A 111 -23.34 0.91 -24.60
C MET A 111 -23.12 -0.31 -25.52
N ARG A 112 -23.24 -0.13 -26.84
CA ARG A 112 -23.05 -1.20 -27.82
C ARG A 112 -21.63 -1.74 -27.73
N GLY A 113 -21.48 -2.99 -27.27
CA GLY A 113 -20.21 -3.70 -27.16
C GLY A 113 -19.74 -4.02 -25.73
N LEU A 114 -20.45 -3.57 -24.70
CA LEU A 114 -20.12 -3.88 -23.30
C LEU A 114 -20.97 -5.04 -22.76
N SER A 115 -20.31 -6.10 -22.28
CA SER A 115 -20.99 -7.25 -21.69
C SER A 115 -21.30 -7.00 -20.21
N LEU A 116 -22.60 -6.86 -19.88
CA LEU A 116 -23.07 -6.74 -18.49
C LEU A 116 -22.64 -7.96 -17.64
N ASN A 117 -22.64 -9.16 -18.23
CA ASN A 117 -22.24 -10.39 -17.54
C ASN A 117 -20.76 -10.36 -17.13
N SER A 118 -19.89 -9.83 -18.00
CA SER A 118 -18.46 -9.67 -17.69
C SER A 118 -18.23 -8.67 -16.55
N MET A 119 -18.98 -7.56 -16.55
CA MET A 119 -18.89 -6.55 -15.47
C MET A 119 -19.40 -7.09 -14.12
N LEU A 120 -20.48 -7.87 -14.12
CA LEU A 120 -21.01 -8.49 -12.90
C LEU A 120 -20.05 -9.54 -12.33
N LEU A 121 -19.42 -10.34 -13.20
CA LEU A 121 -18.39 -11.30 -12.77
C LEU A 121 -17.16 -10.59 -12.18
N ASN A 122 -16.70 -9.49 -12.79
CA ASN A 122 -15.59 -8.71 -12.23
C ASN A 122 -15.92 -8.15 -10.84
N LEU A 123 -17.11 -7.54 -10.70
CA LEU A 123 -17.60 -7.01 -9.41
C LEU A 123 -17.68 -8.12 -8.35
N PHE A 124 -18.11 -9.33 -8.72
CA PHE A 124 -18.14 -10.47 -7.82
C PHE A 124 -16.73 -10.85 -7.32
N PHE A 125 -15.76 -11.01 -8.23
CA PHE A 125 -14.38 -11.33 -7.84
C PHE A 125 -13.76 -10.23 -6.98
N GLN A 126 -13.94 -8.96 -7.31
CA GLN A 126 -13.45 -7.86 -6.46
C GLN A 126 -14.10 -7.85 -5.07
N THR A 127 -15.38 -8.20 -4.98
CA THR A 127 -16.07 -8.31 -3.69
C THR A 127 -15.50 -9.44 -2.85
N VAL A 128 -15.24 -10.62 -3.46
CA VAL A 128 -14.61 -11.75 -2.77
C VAL A 128 -13.19 -11.39 -2.29
N ILE A 129 -12.39 -10.72 -3.12
CA ILE A 129 -11.04 -10.26 -2.75
C ILE A 129 -11.10 -9.24 -1.62
N PHE A 130 -12.01 -8.28 -1.68
CA PHE A 130 -12.18 -7.28 -0.61
C PHE A 130 -12.57 -7.92 0.73
N LEU A 131 -13.52 -8.87 0.71
CA LEU A 131 -13.91 -9.63 1.90
C LEU A 131 -12.73 -10.46 2.44
N TYR A 132 -11.94 -11.07 1.57
CA TYR A 132 -10.72 -11.79 1.97
C TYR A 132 -9.71 -10.86 2.65
N LEU A 133 -9.44 -9.68 2.09
CA LEU A 133 -8.51 -8.71 2.68
C LEU A 133 -9.01 -8.16 4.02
N MET A 134 -10.33 -8.01 4.16
CA MET A 134 -10.95 -7.59 5.43
C MET A 134 -10.82 -8.65 6.52
N ASP A 135 -10.90 -9.93 6.17
CA ASP A 135 -10.77 -11.06 7.10
C ASP A 135 -9.32 -11.32 7.50
N ASN A 136 -8.35 -10.96 6.65
CA ASN A 136 -6.92 -11.22 6.88
C ASN A 136 -6.16 -10.08 7.61
N ASP A 137 -6.86 -9.20 8.35
CA ASP A 137 -6.26 -8.05 9.08
C ASP A 137 -5.21 -7.29 8.26
N THR A 138 -5.48 -7.12 6.97
CA THR A 138 -4.55 -6.44 6.06
C THR A 138 -4.47 -4.95 6.39
N SER A 139 -3.31 -4.35 6.12
CA SER A 139 -3.05 -2.90 6.18
C SER A 139 -4.28 -2.05 5.80
N TRP A 140 -4.58 -1.07 6.66
CA TRP A 140 -5.74 -0.20 6.52
C TRP A 140 -5.75 0.55 5.18
N MET A 141 -4.57 0.90 4.66
CA MET A 141 -4.42 1.53 3.36
C MET A 141 -4.85 0.62 2.20
N ILE A 142 -4.49 -0.67 2.27
CA ILE A 142 -4.82 -1.65 1.23
C ILE A 142 -6.33 -1.91 1.25
N LEU A 143 -6.93 -2.05 2.44
CA LEU A 143 -8.38 -2.20 2.59
C LEU A 143 -9.13 -0.98 2.03
N PHE A 144 -8.67 0.24 2.32
CA PHE A 144 -9.26 1.46 1.80
C PHE A 144 -9.16 1.55 0.27
N SER A 145 -7.98 1.25 -0.30
CA SER A 145 -7.76 1.23 -1.75
C SER A 145 -8.67 0.24 -2.47
N SER A 146 -8.77 -0.99 -1.94
CA SER A 146 -9.66 -2.04 -2.47
C SER A 146 -11.14 -1.65 -2.35
N GLY A 147 -11.56 -1.08 -1.22
CA GLY A 147 -12.94 -0.62 -1.02
C GLY A 147 -13.34 0.52 -1.96
N MET A 148 -12.44 1.46 -2.24
CA MET A 148 -12.67 2.53 -3.21
C MET A 148 -12.80 1.96 -4.64
N GLY A 149 -11.97 0.99 -5.02
CA GLY A 149 -12.09 0.28 -6.30
C GLY A 149 -13.46 -0.38 -6.49
N LEU A 150 -13.90 -1.12 -5.46
CA LEU A 150 -15.21 -1.77 -5.44
C LEU A 150 -16.36 -0.76 -5.58
N ALA A 151 -16.29 0.38 -4.87
CA ALA A 151 -17.30 1.43 -4.98
C ALA A 151 -17.40 2.01 -6.41
N ILE A 152 -16.27 2.18 -7.08
CA ILE A 152 -16.23 2.65 -8.48
C ILE A 152 -16.83 1.61 -9.42
N GLU A 153 -16.58 0.32 -9.21
CA GLU A 153 -17.20 -0.74 -10.03
C GLU A 153 -18.70 -0.84 -9.85
N VAL A 154 -19.18 -0.77 -8.60
CA VAL A 154 -20.62 -0.69 -8.31
C VAL A 154 -21.26 0.47 -9.03
N TRP A 155 -20.60 1.64 -9.08
CA TRP A 155 -21.09 2.80 -9.82
C TRP A 155 -21.17 2.52 -11.33
N LYS A 156 -20.15 1.90 -11.93
CA LYS A 156 -20.15 1.52 -13.36
C LYS A 156 -21.29 0.56 -13.68
N VAL A 157 -21.46 -0.51 -12.89
CA VAL A 157 -22.52 -1.50 -13.09
C VAL A 157 -23.90 -0.87 -12.97
N LYS A 158 -24.13 -0.02 -11.95
CA LYS A 158 -25.40 0.71 -11.79
C LYS A 158 -25.71 1.58 -13.00
N LYS A 159 -24.72 2.29 -13.54
CA LYS A 159 -24.88 3.10 -14.75
C LYS A 159 -25.19 2.23 -15.97
N ALA A 160 -24.48 1.12 -16.12
CA ALA A 160 -24.66 0.18 -17.22
C ALA A 160 -26.07 -0.42 -17.24
N VAL A 161 -26.57 -0.89 -16.10
CA VAL A 161 -27.93 -1.44 -15.97
C VAL A 161 -28.99 -0.38 -16.29
N LYS A 162 -28.84 0.86 -15.79
CA LYS A 162 -29.77 1.95 -16.08
C LYS A 162 -29.84 2.26 -17.58
N SER A 163 -28.71 2.36 -18.25
CA SER A 163 -28.66 2.65 -19.69
C SER A 163 -29.20 1.50 -20.55
N ALA A 164 -28.95 0.24 -20.16
CA ALA A 164 -29.55 -0.92 -20.83
C ALA A 164 -31.09 -0.95 -20.71
N SER A 165 -31.65 -0.50 -19.58
CA SER A 165 -33.10 -0.39 -19.41
C SER A 165 -33.75 0.72 -20.24
N ILE A 166 -33.00 1.76 -20.61
CA ILE A 166 -33.49 2.92 -21.37
C ILE A 166 -33.50 2.64 -22.88
N GLU A 167 -32.62 1.77 -23.37
CA GLU A 167 -32.55 1.42 -24.80
C GLU A 167 -33.48 0.28 -25.22
N TRP A 168 -34.33 -0.28 -24.34
CA TRP A 168 -35.28 -1.34 -24.75
C TRP A 168 -36.29 -0.77 -25.75
N PRO A 169 -36.18 -1.07 -27.06
CA PRO A 169 -37.16 -0.61 -28.03
C PRO A 169 -38.38 -1.50 -27.88
N ALA A 170 -39.56 -0.91 -27.81
CA ALA A 170 -40.82 -1.63 -27.96
C ALA A 170 -40.82 -2.40 -29.30
N GLY A 171 -40.41 -3.67 -29.32
CA GLY A 171 -40.41 -4.45 -30.56
C GLY A 171 -39.53 -5.69 -30.68
N ALA A 172 -38.72 -6.09 -29.70
CA ALA A 172 -38.00 -7.37 -29.80
C ALA A 172 -38.92 -8.52 -29.33
N ARG A 173 -39.73 -9.03 -30.27
CA ARG A 173 -40.42 -10.32 -30.12
C ARG A 173 -39.44 -11.46 -30.35
N LEU A 174 -39.70 -12.55 -29.62
CA LEU A 174 -39.17 -13.91 -29.76
C LEU A 174 -39.03 -14.35 -31.21
#